data_AF-A0A7C2IQ90-F1
#
_entry.id   AF-A0A7C2IQ90-F1
#
_cell.length_a   1.000
_cell.length_b   1.000
_cell.length_c   1.000
_cell.angle_alpha   90.00
_cell.angle_beta   90.00
_cell.angle_gamma   90.00
#
_symmetry.space_group_name_H-M   'P 1'
#
loop_
_entity.id
_entity.type
_entity.pdbx_description
1 polymer ?
#
loop_
_entity_poly.entity_id
_entity_poly.type
_entity_poly.pdbx_seq_one_letter_code
_entity_poly.pdbx_strand_id
1 'polypeptide(L)'
;MGIGEQLSHTRKSKGLSLEAAEEATKIRARFLRALEEEEFTLLPGRVYAKAFLRSYARYLGLDDAALAREFDALWAAEPGPEIKRRWLKKKRRAL
;
A
#
# COMPACT_ATOMS: atom_id res chain seq x y z
N MET A 1 -8.55 8.78 -11.93
CA MET A 1 -8.12 7.38 -11.75
C MET A 1 -7.44 7.28 -10.41
N GLY A 2 -7.90 6.39 -9.53
CA GLY A 2 -7.28 6.18 -8.22
C GLY A 2 -5.95 5.45 -8.31
N ILE A 3 -5.25 5.33 -7.18
CA ILE A 3 -3.97 4.62 -7.05
C ILE A 3 -4.09 3.18 -7.57
N GLY A 4 -5.10 2.44 -7.11
CA GLY A 4 -5.26 1.04 -7.45
C GLY A 4 -5.56 0.81 -8.93
N GLU A 5 -6.35 1.70 -9.52
CA GLU A 5 -6.66 1.69 -10.94
C GLU A 5 -5.41 1.95 -11.79
N GLN A 6 -4.58 2.94 -11.43
CA GLN A 6 -3.33 3.23 -12.14
C GLN A 6 -2.35 2.05 -12.12
N LEU A 7 -2.18 1.42 -10.95
CA LEU A 7 -1.32 0.25 -10.78
C LEU A 7 -1.82 -0.92 -11.63
N SER A 8 -3.10 -1.29 -11.48
CA SER A 8 -3.67 -2.46 -12.15
C SER A 8 -3.72 -2.29 -13.66
N HIS A 9 -4.08 -1.09 -14.14
CA HIS A 9 -4.09 -0.77 -15.56
C HIS A 9 -2.67 -0.90 -16.16
N THR A 10 -1.67 -0.33 -15.49
CA THR A 10 -0.28 -0.36 -15.97
C THR A 10 0.32 -1.76 -15.92
N ARG A 11 0.04 -2.56 -14.88
CA ARG A 11 0.49 -3.95 -14.84
C ARG A 11 -0.13 -4.75 -15.99
N LYS A 12 -1.46 -4.64 -16.19
CA LYS A 12 -2.19 -5.38 -17.22
C LYS A 12 -1.78 -4.97 -18.63
N SER A 13 -1.56 -3.68 -18.89
CA SER A 13 -1.11 -3.20 -20.21
C SER A 13 0.30 -3.71 -20.58
N LYS A 14 1.13 -4.00 -19.57
CA LYS A 14 2.43 -4.65 -19.74
C LYS A 14 2.37 -6.18 -19.81
N GLY A 15 1.19 -6.79 -19.73
CA GLY A 15 1.02 -8.25 -19.74
C GLY A 15 1.61 -8.97 -18.51
N LEU A 16 1.83 -8.26 -17.40
CA LEU A 16 2.46 -8.81 -16.21
C LEU A 16 1.42 -9.47 -15.29
N SER A 17 1.73 -10.67 -14.78
CA SER A 17 0.95 -11.28 -13.70
C SER A 17 1.34 -10.72 -12.33
N LEU A 18 0.52 -10.96 -11.31
CA LEU A 18 0.86 -10.55 -9.94
C LEU A 18 2.04 -11.39 -9.38
N GLU A 19 2.17 -12.64 -9.82
CA GLU A 19 3.25 -13.55 -9.44
C GLU A 19 4.59 -13.08 -10.02
N ALA A 20 4.59 -12.63 -11.29
CA ALA A 20 5.78 -12.03 -11.91
C ALA A 20 6.18 -10.73 -11.19
N ALA A 21 5.20 -9.90 -10.80
CA ALA A 21 5.45 -8.71 -10.01
C ALA A 21 5.95 -9.03 -8.59
N GLU A 22 5.44 -10.09 -7.96
CA GLU A 22 5.93 -10.59 -6.67
C GLU A 22 7.39 -11.01 -6.76
N GLU A 23 7.76 -11.77 -7.79
CA GLU A 23 9.13 -12.22 -7.99
C GLU A 23 10.10 -11.04 -8.19
N ALA A 24 9.70 -10.03 -8.96
CA ALA A 24 10.53 -8.86 -9.24
C ALA A 24 10.65 -7.92 -8.02
N THR A 25 9.55 -7.65 -7.32
CA THR A 25 9.51 -6.66 -6.24
C THR A 25 9.79 -7.23 -4.85
N LYS A 26 9.73 -8.57 -4.71
CA LYS A 26 9.76 -9.30 -3.43
C LYS A 26 8.60 -8.93 -2.49
N ILE A 27 7.49 -8.43 -3.05
CA ILE A 27 6.25 -8.13 -2.33
C ILE A 27 5.25 -9.22 -2.67
N ARG A 28 4.70 -9.89 -1.65
CA ARG A 28 3.71 -10.97 -1.85
C ARG A 28 2.56 -10.49 -2.73
N ALA A 29 2.13 -11.30 -3.70
CA ALA A 29 1.08 -10.98 -4.68
C ALA A 29 -0.23 -10.52 -4.01
N ARG A 30 -0.57 -11.06 -2.83
CA ARG A 30 -1.73 -10.63 -2.04
C ARG A 30 -1.68 -9.14 -1.64
N PHE A 31 -0.47 -8.60 -1.39
CA PHE A 31 -0.29 -7.19 -1.04
C PHE A 31 -0.28 -6.30 -2.27
N LEU A 32 0.24 -6.79 -3.40
CA LEU A 32 0.13 -6.10 -4.69
C LEU A 32 -1.33 -6.00 -5.13
N ARG A 33 -2.09 -7.08 -4.98
CA ARG A 33 -3.55 -7.08 -5.17
C ARG A 33 -4.25 -6.10 -4.25
N ALA A 34 -3.93 -6.09 -2.96
CA ALA A 34 -4.50 -5.13 -2.02
C ALA A 34 -4.18 -3.66 -2.39
N LEU A 35 -3.03 -3.38 -3.01
CA LEU A 35 -2.75 -2.05 -3.55
C LEU A 35 -3.59 -1.74 -4.80
N GLU A 36 -3.75 -2.71 -5.71
CA GLU A 36 -4.59 -2.57 -6.92
C GLU A 36 -6.09 -2.39 -6.60
N GLU A 37 -6.55 -3.00 -5.50
CA GLU A 37 -7.93 -2.94 -5.02
C GLU A 37 -8.14 -1.83 -3.96
N GLU A 38 -7.09 -1.07 -3.61
CA GLU A 38 -7.09 -0.04 -2.55
C GLU A 38 -7.52 -0.55 -1.16
N GLU A 39 -7.42 -1.86 -0.93
CA GLU A 39 -7.68 -2.55 0.33
C GLU A 39 -6.50 -2.38 1.31
N PHE A 40 -6.16 -1.13 1.63
CA PHE A 40 -4.98 -0.79 2.44
C PHE A 40 -5.02 -1.34 3.87
N THR A 41 -6.19 -1.74 4.37
CA THR A 41 -6.38 -2.40 5.68
C THR A 41 -5.76 -3.80 5.74
N LEU A 42 -5.58 -4.46 4.59
CA LEU A 42 -4.94 -5.79 4.47
C LEU A 42 -3.41 -5.71 4.48
N LEU A 43 -2.85 -4.50 4.40
CA LEU A 43 -1.40 -4.29 4.40
C LEU A 43 -0.87 -4.27 5.85
N PRO A 44 0.43 -4.55 6.08
CA PRO A 44 1.04 -4.59 7.43
C PRO A 44 1.15 -3.23 8.15
N GLY A 45 0.30 -2.26 7.83
CA GLY A 45 0.29 -0.90 8.34
C GLY A 45 0.78 0.13 7.31
N ARG A 46 0.49 1.41 7.58
CA ARG A 46 0.71 2.54 6.66
C ARG A 46 2.14 2.65 6.14
N VAL A 47 3.15 2.42 6.99
CA VAL A 47 4.56 2.52 6.60
C VAL A 47 4.90 1.48 5.52
N TYR A 48 4.47 0.23 5.71
CA TYR A 48 4.68 -0.84 4.74
C TYR A 48 3.83 -0.64 3.48
N ALA A 49 2.58 -0.20 3.62
CA ALA A 49 1.72 0.12 2.49
C ALA A 49 2.38 1.14 1.55
N LYS A 50 2.91 2.23 2.10
CA LYS A 50 3.62 3.25 1.33
C LYS A 50 4.91 2.72 0.71
N ALA A 51 5.69 1.92 1.43
CA ALA A 51 6.91 1.33 0.91
C ALA A 51 6.62 0.38 -0.28
N PHE A 52 5.58 -0.45 -0.15
CA PHE A 52 5.14 -1.37 -1.20
C PHE A 52 4.60 -0.63 -2.42
N LEU A 53 3.75 0.39 -2.20
CA LEU A 53 3.25 1.26 -3.26
C LEU A 53 4.41 1.84 -4.07
N ARG A 54 5.43 2.39 -3.40
CA ARG A 54 6.58 3.00 -4.08
C ARG A 54 7.41 1.98 -4.85
N SER A 55 7.71 0.83 -4.24
CA SER A 55 8.47 -0.23 -4.89
C SER A 55 7.74 -0.73 -6.15
N TYR A 56 6.43 -0.94 -6.03
CA TYR A 56 5.63 -1.46 -7.13
C TYR A 56 5.43 -0.44 -8.25
N ALA A 57 5.20 0.84 -7.91
CA ALA A 57 5.16 1.94 -8.87
C ALA A 57 6.46 2.03 -9.68
N ARG A 58 7.62 1.98 -9.02
CA ARG A 58 8.92 1.99 -9.71
C ARG A 58 9.08 0.81 -10.66
N TYR A 59 8.70 -0.39 -10.24
CA TYR A 59 8.72 -1.57 -11.10
C TYR A 59 7.81 -1.41 -12.34
N LEU A 60 6.64 -0.81 -12.15
CA LEU A 60 5.71 -0.53 -13.25
C LEU A 60 6.12 0.67 -14.11
N GLY A 61 7.15 1.42 -13.74
CA GLY A 61 7.58 2.64 -14.44
C GLY A 61 6.65 3.83 -14.24
N LEU A 62 5.92 3.85 -13.12
CA LEU A 62 5.08 4.96 -12.68
C LEU A 62 5.87 5.91 -11.77
N ASP A 63 5.38 7.15 -11.63
CA ASP A 63 5.93 8.11 -10.68
C ASP A 63 5.58 7.69 -9.23
N ASP A 64 6.55 7.07 -8.55
CA ASP A 64 6.38 6.61 -7.18
C ASP A 64 6.22 7.76 -6.17
N ALA A 65 6.76 8.94 -6.46
CA ALA A 65 6.64 10.10 -5.61
C ALA A 65 5.25 10.74 -5.73
N ALA A 66 4.67 10.80 -6.93
CA ALA A 66 3.28 11.22 -7.13
C ALA A 66 2.30 10.28 -6.41
N LEU A 67 2.40 8.97 -6.64
CA LEU A 67 1.53 7.99 -5.98
C LEU A 67 1.68 7.98 -4.45
N ALA A 68 2.91 8.15 -3.94
CA ALA A 68 3.12 8.26 -2.50
C ALA A 68 2.49 9.51 -1.87
N ARG A 69 2.44 10.64 -2.61
CA ARG A 69 1.75 11.86 -2.16
C ARG A 69 0.23 11.69 -2.17
N GLU A 70 -0.31 11.06 -3.21
CA GLU A 70 -1.73 10.72 -3.29
C GLU A 70 -2.13 9.80 -2.12
N PHE A 71 -1.32 8.78 -1.84
CA PHE A 71 -1.51 7.91 -0.68
C PHE A 71 -1.49 8.70 0.63
N ASP A 72 -0.53 9.61 0.83
CA ASP A 72 -0.52 10.44 2.04
C ASP A 72 -1.77 11.32 2.18
N ALA A 73 -2.29 11.84 1.07
CA ALA A 73 -3.50 12.67 1.08
C ALA A 73 -4.74 11.89 1.53
N LEU A 74 -4.88 10.62 1.10
CA LEU A 74 -5.95 9.72 1.56
C LEU A 74 -5.96 9.56 3.10
N TRP A 75 -4.77 9.50 3.71
CA TRP A 75 -4.61 9.35 5.16
C TRP A 75 -4.63 10.68 5.93
N ALA A 76 -4.47 11.81 5.26
CA ALA A 76 -4.60 13.14 5.87
C ALA A 76 -6.07 13.54 6.04
N ALA A 77 -6.98 12.97 5.24
CA ALA A 77 -8.42 13.21 5.28
C ALA A 77 -9.16 12.41 6.36
N GLU A 78 -8.55 11.37 6.95
CA GLU A 78 -9.14 10.50 7.97
C GLU A 78 -8.28 10.51 9.26
N PRO A 79 -8.82 10.78 10.46
CA PRO A 79 -8.09 10.60 11.71
C PRO A 79 -7.90 9.09 11.93
N GLY A 80 -6.74 8.59 11.48
CA GLY A 80 -6.48 7.17 11.27
C GLY A 80 -6.96 6.22 12.39
N PRO A 81 -7.49 5.04 12.03
CA PRO A 81 -8.04 4.11 13.00
C PRO A 81 -6.89 3.48 13.82
N GLU A 82 -7.04 3.57 15.15
CA GLU A 82 -6.67 2.47 16.05
C GLU A 82 -5.23 2.33 16.57
N ILE A 83 -4.26 3.17 16.19
CA ILE A 83 -2.92 3.12 16.81
C ILE A 83 -2.98 3.49 18.32
N LYS A 84 -3.91 4.36 18.74
CA LYS A 84 -4.09 4.74 20.15
C LYS A 84 -4.57 3.58 21.06
N ARG A 85 -5.44 2.69 20.57
CA ARG A 85 -6.11 1.68 21.45
C ARG A 85 -5.14 0.62 21.98
N ARG A 86 -4.13 0.24 21.18
CA ARG A 86 -3.14 -0.80 21.56
C ARG A 86 -2.06 -0.28 22.51
N TRP A 87 -1.70 1.01 22.41
CA TRP A 87 -0.75 1.67 23.32
C TRP A 87 -1.39 1.97 24.69
N LEU A 88 -2.64 2.46 24.73
CA LEU A 88 -3.39 2.73 25.96
C LEU A 88 -3.70 1.48 26.79
N LYS A 89 -3.95 0.33 26.15
CA LYS A 89 -4.17 -0.95 26.85
C LYS A 89 -2.90 -1.52 27.47
N LYS A 90 -1.73 -1.31 26.85
CA LYS A 90 -0.44 -1.82 27.37
C LYS A 90 0.08 -1.00 28.55
N LYS A 91 -0.20 0.30 28.60
CA LYS A 91 0.23 1.21 29.69
C LYS A 91 -0.57 1.06 30.99
N ARG A 92 -1.81 0.54 30.92
CA ARG A 92 -2.71 0.30 32.09
C ARG A 92 -2.55 -1.06 32.77
N ARG A 93 -1.73 -1.97 32.24
CA ARG A 93 -1.46 -3.30 32.82
C ARG A 93 -0.12 -3.36 33.58
N ALA A 94 0.62 -2.26 33.62
CA ALA A 94 1.90 -2.11 34.31
C ALA A 94 1.85 -1.04 35.41
N LEU A 95 0.63 -0.73 35.89
CA LEU A 95 0.31 0.13 37.03
C LEU A 95 -0.73 -0.59 37.88
#